data_AF-A0A921MUM3-F1
#
_entry.id   AF-A0A921MUM3-F1
#
_cell.length_a   1.000
_cell.length_b   1.000
_cell.length_c   1.000
_cell.angle_alpha   90.00
_cell.angle_beta   90.00
_cell.angle_gamma   90.00
#
_symmetry.space_group_name_H-M   'P 1'
#
loop_
_entity.id
_entity.type
_entity.pdbx_description
1 polymer ?
#
loop_
_entity_poly.entity_id
_entity_poly.type
_entity_poly.pdbx_seq_one_letter_code
_entity_poly.pdbx_strand_id
1 'polypeptide(L)' 'MVFDGKDNAGHRVKIHACREVDVDLRRGEIVALVGESGSGKSTLARAFSLVHPPTAGRI' A
#
# COMPACT_ATOMS: atom_id res chain seq x y z
N MET A 1 2.51 4.14 -2.74
CA MET A 1 2.85 2.84 -3.37
C MET A 1 2.36 2.84 -4.81
N VAL A 2 3.26 2.77 -5.78
CA VAL A 2 2.93 2.86 -7.21
C VAL A 2 3.36 1.59 -7.94
N PHE A 3 2.47 1.06 -8.78
CA PHE A 3 2.69 -0.15 -9.58
C PHE A 3 2.43 0.13 -11.06
N ASP A 4 3.10 -0.60 -11.93
CA ASP A 4 2.69 -0.71 -13.33
C ASP A 4 1.47 -1.64 -13.44
N GLY A 5 0.48 -1.22 -14.22
CA GLY A 5 -0.72 -2.00 -14.49
C GLY A 5 -1.27 -1.71 -15.89
N LYS A 6 -2.45 -2.26 -16.15
CA LYS A 6 -3.23 -1.97 -17.36
C LYS A 6 -4.62 -1.50 -16.97
N ASP A 7 -5.17 -0.54 -17.69
CA ASP A 7 -6.58 -0.17 -17.57
C ASP A 7 -7.48 -1.20 -18.28
N ASN A 8 -8.80 -0.99 -18.22
CA ASN A 8 -9.77 -1.89 -18.85
C ASN A 8 -9.68 -1.91 -20.39
N ALA A 9 -9.07 -0.89 -21.01
CA ALA A 9 -8.82 -0.82 -22.45
C ALA A 9 -7.44 -1.42 -22.82
N GLY A 10 -6.68 -1.90 -21.83
CA GLY A 10 -5.37 -2.53 -22.02
C GLY A 10 -4.19 -1.55 -22.08
N HIS A 11 -4.41 -0.24 -21.89
CA HIS A 11 -3.34 0.74 -21.88
C HIS A 11 -2.50 0.62 -20.61
N ARG A 12 -1.19 0.83 -20.75
CA ARG A 12 -0.28 0.85 -19.59
C ARG A 12 -0.58 2.07 -18.72
N VAL A 13 -0.84 1.83 -17.44
CA VAL A 13 -1.13 2.89 -16.47
C VAL A 13 -0.33 2.67 -15.19
N LYS A 14 -0.13 3.75 -14.42
CA LYS A 14 0.40 3.66 -13.06
C LYS A 14 -0.77 3.54 -12.07
N ILE A 15 -0.76 2.48 -11.27
CA ILE A 15 -1.76 2.23 -10.24
C ILE A 15 -1.20 2.68 -8.90
N HIS A 16 -1.90 3.59 -8.24
CA HIS A 16 -1.56 4.05 -6.91
C HIS A 16 -2.36 3.26 -5.87
N ALA A 17 -1.72 2.26 -5.26
CA ALA A 17 -2.39 1.42 -4.26
C ALA A 17 -2.57 2.12 -2.91
N CYS A 18 -1.65 3.02 -2.55
CA CYS A 18 -1.72 3.84 -1.34
C CYS A 18 -1.15 5.23 -1.65
N ARG A 19 -1.81 6.28 -1.16
CA ARG A 19 -1.42 7.70 -1.27
C ARG A 19 -1.52 8.33 0.10
N GLU A 20 -0.50 9.11 0.49
CA GLU A 20 -0.52 9.95 1.70
C GLU A 20 -1.05 9.21 2.93
N VAL A 21 -0.36 8.13 3.31
CA VAL A 21 -0.76 7.30 4.46
C VAL A 21 0.16 7.62 5.62
N ASP A 22 -0.42 8.13 6.70
CA ASP A 22 0.25 8.36 7.98
C ASP A 22 -0.37 7.44 9.04
N VAL A 23 0.47 6.65 9.71
CA VAL A 23 0.06 5.74 10.78
C VAL A 23 1.10 5.81 11.89
N ASP A 24 0.65 5.87 13.14
CA ASP A 24 1.47 5.70 14.33
C ASP A 24 1.18 4.32 14.93
N LEU A 25 2.21 3.50 15.14
CA LEU A 25 2.10 2.14 15.67
C LEU A 25 2.99 1.99 16.88
N ARG A 26 2.43 1.52 17.99
CA ARG A 26 3.20 1.34 19.23
C ARG A 26 3.68 -0.10 19.38
N ARG A 27 4.84 -0.25 20.02
CA ARG A 27 5.38 -1.59 20.34
C ARG A 27 4.40 -2.33 21.24
N GLY A 28 4.07 -3.57 20.85
CA GLY A 28 3.15 -4.43 21.58
C GLY A 28 1.67 -4.20 21.26
N GLU A 29 1.35 -3.26 20.38
CA GLU A 29 -0.02 -3.04 19.91
C GLU A 29 -0.43 -4.08 18.87
N ILE A 30 -1.69 -4.53 18.94
CA ILE A 30 -2.31 -5.38 17.94
C ILE A 30 -3.30 -4.52 17.16
N VAL A 31 -3.01 -4.27 15.88
CA VAL A 31 -3.83 -3.43 14.99
C VAL A 31 -4.38 -4.28 13.85
N ALA A 32 -5.66 -4.06 13.51
CA ALA A 32 -6.31 -4.67 12.35
C ALA A 32 -6.42 -3.65 11.21
N LEU A 33 -5.84 -3.99 10.05
CA LEU A 33 -5.98 -3.20 8.82
C LEU A 33 -7.15 -3.75 7.98
N VAL A 34 -8.25 -3.01 7.92
CA VAL A 34 -9.52 -3.45 7.29
C VAL A 34 -9.92 -2.55 6.11
N GLY A 35 -10.83 -3.03 5.26
CA GLY A 35 -11.32 -2.33 4.06
C GLY A 35 -11.61 -3.26 2.89
N GLU A 36 -12.27 -2.74 1.85
CA GLU A 36 -12.72 -3.48 0.66
C GLU A 36 -11.60 -4.16 -0.13
N SER A 37 -11.91 -5.21 -0.90
CA SER A 37 -10.93 -5.85 -1.77
C SER A 37 -10.33 -4.83 -2.75
N GLY A 38 -9.01 -4.85 -2.94
CA GLY A 38 -8.30 -3.89 -3.80
C GLY A 38 -7.97 -2.54 -3.16
N SER A 39 -8.40 -2.25 -1.93
CA SER A 39 -8.14 -0.96 -1.25
C SER A 39 -6.67 -0.69 -0.88
N GLY A 40 -5.75 -1.63 -1.13
CA GLY A 40 -4.32 -1.47 -0.85
C GLY A 40 -3.83 -2.04 0.49
N LYS A 41 -4.67 -2.73 1.27
CA LYS A 41 -4.28 -3.31 2.58
C LYS A 41 -3.02 -4.17 2.54
N SER A 42 -3.02 -5.20 1.69
CA SER A 42 -1.87 -6.12 1.56
C SER A 42 -0.64 -5.41 1.03
N THR A 43 -0.81 -4.36 0.23
CA THR A 43 0.29 -3.52 -0.23
C THR A 43 0.90 -2.72 0.91
N LEU A 44 0.07 -2.08 1.75
CA LEU A 44 0.54 -1.34 2.92
C LEU A 44 1.21 -2.27 3.95
N ALA A 45 0.63 -3.45 4.20
CA ALA A 45 1.22 -4.46 5.08
C ALA A 45 2.61 -4.94 4.59
N ARG A 46 2.80 -5.11 3.28
CA ARG A 46 4.10 -5.45 2.68
C ARG A 46 5.11 -4.31 2.74
N ALA A 47 4.62 -3.06 2.76
CA ALA A 47 5.48 -1.91 3.00
C ALA A 47 6.00 -1.92 4.44
N PHE A 48 5.12 -2.12 5.43
CA PHE A 48 5.52 -2.21 6.84
C PHE A 48 6.53 -3.33 7.14
N SER A 49 6.42 -4.47 6.46
CA SER A 49 7.39 -5.56 6.59
C SER A 49 8.67 -5.36 5.76
N LEU A 50 8.81 -4.23 5.06
CA LEU A 50 9.91 -3.89 4.15
C LEU A 50 10.17 -4.91 3.02
N VAL A 51 9.25 -5.84 2.79
CA VAL A 51 9.28 -6.76 1.65
C VAL A 51 9.16 -5.99 0.33
N HIS A 52 8.37 -4.91 0.33
CA HIS A 52 8.34 -3.93 -0.74
C HIS A 52 8.54 -2.52 -0.17
N PRO A 53 9.73 -1.94 -0.33
CA PRO A 53 10.00 -0.59 0.15
C PRO A 53 8.99 0.42 -0.40
N PRO A 54 8.61 1.44 0.39
CA PRO A 54 7.71 2.47 -0.08
C PRO A 54 8.34 3.23 -1.25
N THR A 55 7.54 3.49 -2.30
CA THR A 55 7.99 4.30 -3.44
C THR A 55 8.40 5.73 -3.03
N ALA A 56 7.80 6.24 -1.95
CA ALA A 56 8.10 7.54 -1.35
C ALA A 56 7.68 7.52 0.13
N GLY A 57 8.28 8.41 0.93
CA GLY A 57 8.06 8.47 2.38
C GLY A 57 9.02 7.59 3.16
N ARG A 58 8.66 7.26 4.41
CA ARG A 58 9.47 6.45 5.33
C ARG A 58 8.59 5.58 6.22
N ILE A 59 9.19 4.54 6.77
CA ILE A 59 8.62 3.60 7.75
C ILE A 59 9.59 3.54 8.92
#